data_AF-A0A358N4I6-F1
#
_entry.id   AF-A0A358N4I6-F1
#
_cell.length_a   1.000
_cell.length_b   1.000
_cell.length_c   1.000
_cell.angle_alpha   90.00
_cell.angle_beta   90.00
_cell.angle_gamma   90.00
#
_symmetry.space_group_name_H-M   'P 1'
#
loop_
_entity.id
_entity.type
_entity.pdbx_description
1 polymer ?
#
loop_
_entity_poly.entity_id
_entity_poly.type
_entity_poly.pdbx_seq_one_letter_code
_entity_poly.pdbx_strand_id
1 'polypeptide(L)'
;MLWGDGHEIREPTGRVLRLDRFLIADVNTDGSVTLDEFKTHGWNARSLEEFERLDAEADGRITFREYCDYRHTENYFDTVEWFRKADVDLSGLLDLAEIEEAVDEDRRHLVGSTIVAFDQNQDQLLSLQELRISMLGNMNYPWSERPVDVNRDGLLSYDEFIFHNTDLFQLQRRWYFHRLDRNRDRRLSPNEFEFNEAKPNAVRMESVDGKSTLVIFQDEKFPVLGLPDVAANGTRMLFHRISNDPKLGSQIVLSDLKGQVITELCSGKQPSWSADASQFVCARTVGEGNAGKQIWVMAADGRGGNSIGQGTSPRWSPDGKTIAFFRDNGIVLYDTEKKESRVLVPREGHRYTSLGDGLVWAPDSKRLALLATRPNFTELVIVSVPSKAGPKGQVTTSAENV
;
A
#
# COMPACT_ATOMS: atom_id res chain seq x y z
N MET A 1 -3.64 0.42 -30.29
CA MET A 1 -3.54 0.61 -28.82
C MET A 1 -3.80 2.08 -28.58
N LEU A 2 -4.81 2.41 -27.77
CA LEU A 2 -5.30 3.78 -27.61
C LEU A 2 -5.11 4.26 -26.17
N TRP A 3 -4.91 5.56 -25.97
CA TRP A 3 -4.88 6.23 -24.67
C TRP A 3 -5.91 7.36 -24.61
N GLY A 4 -6.54 7.56 -23.46
CA GLY A 4 -7.50 8.66 -23.21
C GLY A 4 -8.65 8.67 -24.22
N ASP A 5 -8.91 9.84 -24.82
CA ASP A 5 -9.97 10.10 -25.82
C ASP A 5 -9.75 9.42 -27.19
N GLY A 6 -8.98 8.33 -27.24
CA GLY A 6 -8.74 7.55 -28.45
C GLY A 6 -7.45 7.90 -29.19
N HIS A 7 -6.45 8.47 -28.51
CA HIS A 7 -5.14 8.76 -29.12
C HIS A 7 -4.37 7.47 -29.39
N GLU A 8 -3.92 7.27 -30.63
CA GLU A 8 -3.11 6.11 -31.01
C GLU A 8 -1.70 6.19 -30.43
N ILE A 9 -1.37 5.26 -29.53
CA ILE A 9 -0.01 5.10 -29.00
C ILE A 9 0.84 4.10 -29.79
N ARG A 10 0.25 3.45 -30.81
CA ARG A 10 0.99 2.66 -31.79
C ARG A 10 0.55 3.07 -33.19
N GLU A 11 1.51 3.50 -33.98
CA GLU A 11 1.27 3.93 -35.36
C GLU A 11 1.05 2.73 -36.29
N PRO A 12 0.42 2.93 -37.46
CA PRO A 12 0.31 1.90 -38.51
C PRO A 12 1.67 1.34 -38.97
N THR A 13 2.73 2.13 -38.88
CA THR A 13 4.12 1.73 -39.15
C THR A 13 4.67 0.71 -38.14
N GLY A 14 4.00 0.55 -36.99
CA GLY A 14 4.40 -0.34 -35.91
C GLY A 14 5.15 0.36 -34.77
N ARG A 15 5.58 1.61 -34.96
CA ARG A 15 6.24 2.44 -33.93
C ARG A 15 5.31 2.69 -32.74
N VAL A 16 5.88 2.68 -31.53
CA VAL A 16 5.15 2.83 -30.27
C VAL A 16 5.56 4.13 -29.60
N LEU A 17 4.60 4.95 -29.20
CA LEU A 17 4.89 6.16 -28.43
C LEU A 17 5.57 5.78 -27.11
N ARG A 18 6.64 6.50 -26.76
CA ARG A 18 7.35 6.43 -25.49
C ARG A 18 6.54 7.10 -24.38
N LEU A 19 5.38 6.55 -24.05
CA LEU A 19 4.53 7.06 -22.98
C LEU A 19 5.15 6.80 -21.60
N ASP A 20 5.95 5.74 -21.47
CA ASP A 20 6.85 5.49 -20.34
C ASP A 20 7.60 6.76 -19.90
N ARG A 21 8.21 7.48 -20.85
CA ARG A 21 8.96 8.72 -20.57
C ARG A 21 8.09 9.83 -20.03
N PHE A 22 6.89 10.01 -20.59
CA PHE A 22 5.95 11.02 -20.11
C PHE A 22 5.54 10.72 -18.67
N LEU A 23 5.19 9.47 -18.37
CA LEU A 23 4.81 9.05 -17.01
C LEU A 23 5.96 9.23 -16.00
N ILE A 24 7.19 8.89 -16.37
CA ILE A 24 8.34 9.08 -15.47
C ILE A 24 8.62 10.57 -15.20
N ALA A 25 8.37 11.44 -16.19
CA ALA A 25 8.56 12.88 -16.02
C ALA A 25 7.45 13.53 -15.19
N ASP A 26 6.20 13.07 -15.31
CA ASP A 26 5.05 13.54 -14.53
C ASP A 26 5.08 12.98 -13.09
N VAL A 27 6.01 13.51 -12.27
CA VAL A 27 6.26 13.04 -10.91
C VAL A 27 5.08 13.28 -9.98
N ASN A 28 4.40 14.42 -10.14
CA ASN A 28 3.28 14.80 -9.30
C ASN A 28 1.95 14.15 -9.76
N THR A 29 1.94 13.49 -10.92
CA THR A 29 0.81 12.80 -11.53
C THR A 29 -0.38 13.71 -11.86
N ASP A 30 -0.10 14.97 -12.21
CA ASP A 30 -1.11 15.98 -12.57
C ASP A 30 -1.52 15.93 -14.05
N GLY A 31 -0.87 15.07 -14.85
CA GLY A 31 -1.16 14.89 -16.27
C GLY A 31 -0.45 15.89 -17.19
N SER A 32 0.48 16.67 -16.64
CA SER A 32 1.32 17.63 -17.36
C SER A 32 2.78 17.53 -16.88
N VAL A 33 3.72 17.89 -17.73
CA VAL A 33 5.14 17.91 -17.38
C VAL A 33 5.63 19.35 -17.37
N THR A 34 6.02 19.86 -16.21
CA THR A 34 6.64 21.18 -16.07
C THR A 34 8.10 21.17 -16.53
N LEU A 35 8.69 22.35 -16.76
CA LEU A 35 10.11 22.46 -17.14
C LEU A 35 11.06 21.84 -16.10
N ASP A 36 10.74 21.97 -14.82
CA ASP A 36 11.55 21.42 -13.73
C ASP A 36 11.50 19.89 -13.72
N GLU A 37 10.31 19.32 -13.87
CA GLU A 37 10.10 17.88 -14.04
C GLU A 37 10.82 17.34 -15.28
N PHE A 38 10.67 18.03 -16.42
CA PHE A 38 11.30 17.67 -17.69
C PHE A 38 12.83 17.62 -17.61
N LYS A 39 13.46 18.52 -16.86
CA LYS A 39 14.92 18.56 -16.68
C LYS A 39 15.42 17.51 -15.70
N THR A 40 14.60 17.13 -14.73
CA THR A 40 15.03 16.33 -13.58
C THR A 40 14.71 14.84 -13.75
N HIS A 41 13.67 14.48 -14.50
CA HIS A 41 13.13 13.11 -14.55
C HIS A 41 12.83 12.60 -15.98
N GLY A 42 13.05 11.30 -16.22
CA GLY A 42 12.55 10.53 -17.38
C GLY A 42 13.20 10.77 -18.75
N TRP A 43 13.90 11.89 -18.96
CA TRP A 43 14.32 12.35 -20.31
C TRP A 43 15.82 12.69 -20.45
N ASN A 44 16.69 12.15 -19.59
CA ASN A 44 18.15 12.33 -19.70
C ASN A 44 18.61 13.80 -19.89
N ALA A 45 18.01 14.73 -19.14
CA ALA A 45 18.37 16.16 -19.15
C ALA A 45 18.32 16.81 -20.55
N ARG A 46 17.16 16.76 -21.20
CA ARG A 46 16.90 17.47 -22.46
C ARG A 46 17.02 18.99 -22.30
N SER A 47 17.33 19.64 -23.42
CA SER A 47 17.54 21.08 -23.52
C SER A 47 16.23 21.86 -23.34
N LEU A 48 16.36 23.13 -22.93
CA LEU A 48 15.22 24.06 -22.90
C LEU A 48 14.55 24.18 -24.27
N GLU A 49 15.33 24.13 -25.35
CA GLU A 49 14.81 24.18 -26.72
C GLU A 49 13.89 23.00 -27.05
N GLU A 50 14.14 21.81 -26.50
CA GLU A 50 13.27 20.64 -26.70
C GLU A 50 11.97 20.76 -25.90
N PHE A 51 12.01 21.36 -24.71
CA PHE A 51 10.82 21.68 -23.94
C PHE A 51 9.93 22.67 -24.69
N GLU A 52 10.49 23.78 -25.16
CA GLU A 52 9.77 24.81 -25.93
C GLU A 52 9.21 24.29 -27.26
N ARG A 53 9.80 23.22 -27.83
CA ARG A 53 9.25 22.56 -29.03
C ARG A 53 8.04 21.68 -28.73
N LEU A 54 7.96 21.14 -27.51
CA LEU A 54 6.88 20.25 -27.08
C LEU A 54 5.73 21.03 -26.43
N ASP A 55 6.01 22.15 -25.77
CA ASP A 55 5.04 23.11 -25.25
C ASP A 55 4.48 23.95 -26.41
N ALA A 56 3.53 23.38 -27.14
CA ALA A 56 2.97 23.99 -28.35
C ALA A 56 2.08 25.19 -28.02
N GLU A 57 1.44 25.19 -26.86
CA GLU A 57 0.61 26.28 -26.36
C GLU A 57 1.42 27.39 -25.66
N ALA A 58 2.71 27.15 -25.39
CA ALA A 58 3.63 28.04 -24.69
C ALA A 58 3.13 28.46 -23.30
N ASP A 59 2.49 27.53 -22.58
CA ASP A 59 1.90 27.76 -21.26
C ASP A 59 2.83 27.32 -20.10
N GLY A 60 4.00 26.80 -20.43
CA GLY A 60 5.01 26.32 -19.48
C GLY A 60 4.81 24.89 -19.03
N ARG A 61 3.92 24.11 -19.68
CA ARG A 61 3.64 22.71 -19.37
C ARG A 61 3.50 21.91 -20.66
N ILE A 62 3.99 20.68 -20.65
CA ILE A 62 3.75 19.74 -21.75
C ILE A 62 2.59 18.84 -21.32
N THR A 63 1.44 19.03 -21.95
CA THR A 63 0.30 18.11 -21.79
C THR A 63 0.54 16.81 -22.56
N PHE A 64 -0.17 15.74 -22.19
CA PHE A 64 -0.10 14.50 -22.96
C PHE A 64 -0.49 14.69 -24.43
N ARG A 65 -1.46 15.58 -24.70
CA ARG A 65 -1.92 15.85 -26.07
C ARG A 65 -0.79 16.42 -26.91
N GLU A 66 -0.12 17.45 -26.41
CA GLU A 66 1.02 18.06 -27.09
C GLU A 66 2.16 17.05 -27.29
N TYR A 67 2.43 16.23 -26.27
CA TYR A 67 3.42 15.16 -26.39
C TYR A 67 3.10 14.15 -27.50
N CYS A 68 1.83 13.79 -27.66
CA CYS A 68 1.38 12.87 -28.72
C CYS A 68 1.36 13.50 -30.11
N ASP A 69 0.98 14.77 -30.21
CA ASP A 69 0.88 15.47 -31.48
C ASP A 69 2.29 15.75 -32.04
N TYR A 70 3.30 15.84 -31.18
CA TYR A 70 4.71 15.95 -31.57
C TYR A 70 5.29 14.62 -32.08
N ARG A 71 5.05 14.32 -33.37
CA ARG A 71 5.46 13.07 -34.03
C ARG A 71 6.94 12.99 -34.46
N HIS A 72 7.85 13.41 -33.59
CA HIS A 72 9.27 13.27 -33.84
C HIS A 72 9.75 11.83 -33.56
N THR A 73 10.70 11.33 -34.35
CA THR A 73 11.18 9.94 -34.28
C THR A 73 11.65 9.52 -32.88
N GLU A 74 12.21 10.45 -32.12
CA GLU A 74 12.75 10.20 -30.79
C GLU A 74 11.70 9.94 -29.70
N ASN A 75 10.45 10.35 -29.93
CA ASN A 75 9.32 10.09 -29.03
C ASN A 75 8.71 8.71 -29.29
N TYR A 76 9.22 7.98 -30.28
CA TYR A 76 8.73 6.66 -30.66
C TYR A 76 9.81 5.61 -30.55
N PHE A 77 9.40 4.44 -30.06
CA PHE A 77 10.16 3.21 -30.11
C PHE A 77 9.80 2.46 -31.39
N ASP A 78 10.79 2.27 -32.26
CA ASP A 78 10.64 1.44 -33.44
C ASP A 78 10.94 -0.02 -33.09
N THR A 79 9.89 -0.78 -32.79
CA THR A 79 10.01 -2.21 -32.45
C THR A 79 10.58 -3.04 -33.60
N VAL A 80 10.33 -2.65 -34.85
CA VAL A 80 10.77 -3.42 -36.03
C VAL A 80 12.27 -3.21 -36.24
N GLU A 81 12.73 -1.96 -36.18
CA GLU A 81 14.15 -1.65 -36.31
C GLU A 81 14.95 -2.17 -35.10
N TRP A 82 14.37 -2.16 -33.90
CA TRP A 82 14.98 -2.78 -32.73
C TRP A 82 15.13 -4.29 -32.92
N PHE A 83 14.08 -4.99 -33.35
CA PHE A 83 14.12 -6.43 -33.63
C PHE A 83 15.20 -6.77 -34.66
N ARG A 84 15.25 -6.03 -35.77
CA ARG A 84 16.24 -6.24 -36.85
C ARG A 84 17.68 -6.06 -36.38
N LYS A 85 17.92 -5.21 -35.38
CA LYS A 85 19.26 -5.01 -34.80
C LYS A 85 19.62 -6.06 -33.78
N ALA A 86 18.62 -6.57 -33.04
CA ALA A 86 18.80 -7.60 -32.04
C ALA A 86 19.03 -8.99 -32.67
N ASP A 87 18.41 -9.25 -33.82
CA ASP A 87 18.56 -10.48 -34.61
C ASP A 87 19.94 -10.47 -35.32
N VAL A 88 20.97 -10.94 -34.61
CA VAL A 88 22.36 -10.90 -35.07
C VAL A 88 22.62 -12.02 -36.09
N ASP A 89 21.96 -13.17 -35.91
CA ASP A 89 22.10 -14.32 -36.79
C ASP A 89 21.20 -14.30 -38.04
N LEU A 90 20.29 -13.31 -38.11
CA LEU A 90 19.33 -13.09 -39.20
C LEU A 90 18.34 -14.24 -39.38
N SER A 91 18.01 -14.95 -38.30
CA SER A 91 17.05 -16.05 -38.30
C SER A 91 15.61 -15.58 -38.43
N GLY A 92 15.33 -14.30 -38.16
CA GLY A 92 13.98 -13.75 -38.08
C GLY A 92 13.26 -14.10 -36.77
N LEU A 93 13.99 -14.63 -35.79
CA LEU A 93 13.57 -14.97 -34.44
C LEU A 93 14.62 -14.39 -33.48
N LEU A 94 14.24 -14.14 -32.22
CA LEU A 94 15.18 -13.67 -31.20
C LEU A 94 15.34 -14.73 -30.11
N ASP A 95 16.58 -15.07 -29.79
CA ASP A 95 16.92 -15.89 -28.64
C ASP A 95 17.15 -15.06 -27.36
N LEU A 96 17.37 -15.75 -26.24
CA LEU A 96 17.62 -15.10 -24.94
C LEU A 96 18.84 -14.18 -24.96
N ALA A 97 19.95 -14.62 -25.55
CA ALA A 97 21.20 -13.88 -25.55
C ALA A 97 21.12 -12.63 -26.43
N GLU A 98 20.47 -12.73 -27.58
CA GLU A 98 20.20 -11.61 -28.47
C GLU A 98 19.35 -10.54 -27.78
N ILE A 99 18.31 -10.95 -27.07
CA ILE A 99 17.44 -10.01 -26.33
C ILE A 99 18.20 -9.38 -25.15
N GLU A 100 18.95 -10.16 -24.38
CA GLU A 100 19.74 -9.66 -23.23
C GLU A 100 20.79 -8.63 -23.63
N GLU A 101 21.44 -8.81 -24.79
CA GLU A 101 22.43 -7.87 -25.33
C GLU A 101 21.78 -6.61 -25.92
N ALA A 102 20.62 -6.75 -26.57
CA ALA A 102 19.95 -5.63 -27.24
C ALA A 102 19.08 -4.75 -26.33
N VAL A 103 18.63 -5.27 -25.17
CA VAL A 103 17.75 -4.55 -24.25
C VAL A 103 18.53 -3.57 -23.37
N ASP A 104 17.90 -2.44 -23.05
CA ASP A 104 18.42 -1.50 -22.05
C ASP A 104 18.62 -2.21 -20.69
N GLU A 105 19.70 -1.86 -19.98
CA GLU A 105 20.13 -2.55 -18.75
C GLU A 105 19.04 -2.58 -17.66
N ASP A 106 18.27 -1.51 -17.53
CA ASP A 106 17.18 -1.36 -16.57
C ASP A 106 15.99 -2.29 -16.84
N ARG A 107 15.84 -2.77 -18.07
CA ARG A 107 14.73 -3.65 -18.51
C ARG A 107 15.15 -5.12 -18.69
N ARG A 108 16.43 -5.46 -18.43
CA ARG A 108 16.91 -6.86 -18.48
C ARG A 108 16.10 -7.82 -17.61
N HIS A 109 15.57 -7.33 -16.49
CA HIS A 109 14.74 -8.11 -15.58
C HIS A 109 13.46 -8.67 -16.22
N LEU A 110 12.99 -8.08 -17.32
CA LEU A 110 11.80 -8.55 -18.04
C LEU A 110 12.09 -9.72 -18.97
N VAL A 111 13.34 -9.91 -19.39
CA VAL A 111 13.68 -10.78 -20.54
C VAL A 111 13.25 -12.22 -20.29
N GLY A 112 13.71 -12.81 -19.18
CA GLY A 112 13.39 -14.20 -18.84
C GLY A 112 11.89 -14.45 -18.72
N SER A 113 11.15 -13.54 -18.09
CA SER A 113 9.69 -13.64 -18.00
C SER A 113 8.99 -13.45 -19.35
N THR A 114 9.55 -12.61 -20.21
CA THR A 114 8.96 -12.26 -21.51
C THR A 114 9.04 -13.41 -22.50
N ILE A 115 10.20 -14.04 -22.65
CA ILE A 115 10.33 -15.19 -23.56
C ILE A 115 9.32 -16.25 -23.17
N VAL A 116 9.28 -16.63 -21.90
CA VAL A 116 8.43 -17.72 -21.45
C VAL A 116 6.93 -17.41 -21.51
N ALA A 117 6.53 -16.16 -21.25
CA ALA A 117 5.11 -15.77 -21.23
C ALA A 117 4.54 -15.41 -22.62
N PHE A 118 5.38 -15.01 -23.57
CA PHE A 118 4.94 -14.51 -24.87
C PHE A 118 5.27 -15.43 -26.04
N ASP A 119 6.14 -16.41 -25.85
CA ASP A 119 6.36 -17.54 -26.76
C ASP A 119 5.06 -18.38 -26.88
N GLN A 120 4.35 -18.24 -27.99
CA GLN A 120 3.06 -18.88 -28.24
C GLN A 120 3.22 -20.28 -28.83
N ASN A 121 4.27 -20.49 -29.62
CA ASN A 121 4.54 -21.76 -30.30
C ASN A 121 5.47 -22.68 -29.49
N GLN A 122 5.96 -22.21 -28.34
CA GLN A 122 6.82 -22.91 -27.38
C GLN A 122 8.18 -23.33 -27.95
N ASP A 123 8.73 -22.52 -28.87
CA ASP A 123 10.04 -22.78 -29.47
C ASP A 123 11.21 -22.14 -28.71
N GLN A 124 10.93 -21.43 -27.62
CA GLN A 124 11.87 -20.67 -26.77
C GLN A 124 12.51 -19.48 -27.49
N LEU A 125 11.94 -19.06 -28.61
CA LEU A 125 12.35 -17.90 -29.36
C LEU A 125 11.20 -16.89 -29.41
N LEU A 126 11.51 -15.63 -29.72
CA LEU A 126 10.48 -14.61 -29.94
C LEU A 126 10.46 -14.20 -31.41
N SER A 127 9.33 -14.45 -32.06
CA SER A 127 9.01 -13.80 -33.32
C SER A 127 8.71 -12.31 -33.12
N LEU A 128 8.80 -11.52 -34.21
CA LEU A 128 8.40 -10.12 -34.18
C LEU A 128 6.95 -9.92 -33.70
N GLN A 129 6.05 -10.88 -33.98
CA GLN A 129 4.65 -10.79 -33.54
C GLN A 129 4.53 -10.92 -32.01
N GLU A 130 5.28 -11.85 -31.41
CA GLU A 130 5.29 -12.09 -29.97
C GLU A 130 5.99 -10.95 -29.22
N LEU A 131 7.11 -10.46 -29.76
CA LEU A 131 7.78 -9.29 -29.20
C LEU A 131 6.84 -8.08 -29.15
N ARG A 132 6.11 -7.79 -30.24
CA ARG A 132 5.24 -6.61 -30.34
C ARG A 132 4.11 -6.58 -29.31
N ILE A 133 3.66 -7.74 -28.82
CA ILE A 133 2.62 -7.81 -27.79
C ILE A 133 3.19 -7.85 -26.38
N SER A 134 4.49 -8.11 -26.22
CA SER A 134 5.18 -8.20 -24.92
C SER A 134 5.45 -6.85 -24.25
N MET A 135 5.89 -6.91 -22.98
CA MET A 135 6.38 -5.73 -22.24
C MET A 135 7.68 -5.15 -22.84
N LEU A 136 8.47 -5.97 -23.56
CA LEU A 136 9.68 -5.50 -24.24
C LEU A 136 9.34 -4.66 -25.49
N GLY A 137 8.31 -5.07 -26.23
CA GLY A 137 7.89 -4.41 -27.47
C GLY A 137 6.87 -3.27 -27.31
N ASN A 138 6.50 -2.90 -26.09
CA ASN A 138 5.60 -1.79 -25.80
C ASN A 138 6.24 -0.81 -24.81
N MET A 139 5.99 0.49 -24.99
CA MET A 139 6.58 1.58 -24.18
C MET A 139 5.50 2.43 -23.51
N ASN A 140 4.43 1.78 -23.06
CA ASN A 140 3.24 2.43 -22.54
C ASN A 140 3.16 2.51 -21.01
N TYR A 141 4.07 1.83 -20.31
CA TYR A 141 4.34 1.98 -18.88
C TYR A 141 5.86 2.02 -18.65
N PRO A 142 6.32 2.54 -17.50
CA PRO A 142 7.72 2.51 -17.11
C PRO A 142 8.13 1.09 -16.72
N TRP A 143 8.30 0.22 -17.71
CA TRP A 143 8.64 -1.20 -17.50
C TRP A 143 10.04 -1.42 -16.93
N SER A 144 10.87 -0.38 -16.82
CA SER A 144 12.13 -0.39 -16.07
C SER A 144 11.91 -0.53 -14.56
N GLU A 145 10.76 -0.07 -14.06
CA GLU A 145 10.37 -0.21 -12.66
C GLU A 145 9.84 -1.61 -12.39
N ARG A 146 10.14 -2.12 -11.19
CA ARG A 146 9.60 -3.39 -10.72
C ARG A 146 8.43 -3.15 -9.77
N PRO A 147 7.35 -3.94 -9.89
CA PRO A 147 6.27 -3.91 -8.92
C PRO A 147 6.80 -4.36 -7.56
N VAL A 148 6.06 -4.02 -6.52
CA VAL A 148 6.48 -4.23 -5.13
C VAL A 148 5.51 -5.18 -4.45
N ASP A 149 6.03 -6.25 -3.85
CA ASP A 149 5.29 -7.06 -2.89
C ASP A 149 5.08 -6.24 -1.61
N VAL A 150 3.91 -5.59 -1.53
CA VAL A 150 3.56 -4.65 -0.47
C VAL A 150 3.26 -5.38 0.83
N ASN A 151 2.58 -6.53 0.72
CA ASN A 151 2.17 -7.31 1.88
C ASN A 151 3.27 -8.27 2.39
N ARG A 152 4.32 -8.47 1.59
CA ARG A 152 5.52 -9.27 1.87
C ARG A 152 5.25 -10.76 2.04
N ASP A 153 4.24 -11.30 1.37
CA ASP A 153 3.93 -12.73 1.38
C ASP A 153 4.79 -13.56 0.42
N GLY A 154 5.73 -12.91 -0.28
CA GLY A 154 6.66 -13.53 -1.21
C GLY A 154 6.04 -13.82 -2.57
N LEU A 155 4.83 -13.33 -2.82
CA LEU A 155 4.09 -13.48 -4.06
C LEU A 155 3.53 -12.12 -4.47
N LEU A 156 3.40 -11.90 -5.77
CA LEU A 156 2.81 -10.69 -6.28
C LEU A 156 1.35 -10.91 -6.67
N SER A 157 0.42 -10.20 -6.04
CA SER A 157 -0.97 -10.17 -6.46
C SER A 157 -1.20 -9.20 -7.63
N TYR A 158 -2.36 -9.28 -8.29
CA TYR A 158 -2.73 -8.31 -9.34
C TYR A 158 -2.82 -6.87 -8.80
N ASP A 159 -3.20 -6.72 -7.53
CA ASP A 159 -3.29 -5.42 -6.87
C ASP A 159 -1.90 -4.82 -6.58
N GLU A 160 -0.86 -5.67 -6.49
CA GLU A 160 0.54 -5.26 -6.31
C GLU A 160 1.30 -5.14 -7.64
N PHE A 161 0.79 -5.73 -8.72
CA PHE A 161 1.37 -5.67 -10.07
C PHE A 161 1.14 -4.31 -10.73
N ILE A 162 1.61 -3.23 -10.09
CA ILE A 162 1.46 -1.83 -10.50
C ILE A 162 2.84 -1.27 -10.83
N PHE A 163 2.93 -0.54 -11.94
CA PHE A 163 4.18 0.06 -12.45
C PHE A 163 4.19 1.59 -12.37
N HIS A 164 3.02 2.21 -12.16
CA HIS A 164 2.88 3.66 -12.05
C HIS A 164 1.61 4.00 -11.27
N ASN A 165 1.59 5.14 -10.59
CA ASN A 165 0.42 5.62 -9.84
C ASN A 165 -0.80 5.85 -10.76
N THR A 166 -0.55 6.25 -12.01
CA THR A 166 -1.57 6.39 -13.05
C THR A 166 -1.82 5.04 -13.74
N ASP A 167 -2.86 4.32 -13.34
CA ASP A 167 -3.19 2.99 -13.88
C ASP A 167 -4.03 3.06 -15.17
N LEU A 168 -3.37 3.39 -16.29
CA LEU A 168 -3.99 3.73 -17.58
C LEU A 168 -4.37 2.52 -18.46
N PHE A 169 -3.63 1.41 -18.41
CA PHE A 169 -3.87 0.23 -19.25
C PHE A 169 -4.18 -1.03 -18.43
N GLN A 170 -5.13 -0.91 -17.50
CA GLN A 170 -5.59 -1.97 -16.60
C GLN A 170 -5.86 -3.31 -17.31
N LEU A 171 -6.52 -3.28 -18.48
CA LEU A 171 -6.83 -4.50 -19.22
C LEU A 171 -5.58 -5.17 -19.79
N GLN A 172 -4.62 -4.40 -20.31
CA GLN A 172 -3.35 -4.93 -20.80
C GLN A 172 -2.49 -5.44 -19.65
N ARG A 173 -2.43 -4.70 -18.54
CA ARG A 173 -1.74 -5.09 -17.30
C ARG A 173 -2.30 -6.40 -16.76
N ARG A 174 -3.63 -6.55 -16.73
CA ARG A 174 -4.30 -7.80 -16.35
C ARG A 174 -4.02 -8.94 -17.32
N TRP A 175 -3.95 -8.64 -18.62
CA TRP A 175 -3.58 -9.63 -19.62
C TRP A 175 -2.13 -10.10 -19.45
N TYR A 176 -1.19 -9.18 -19.18
CA TYR A 176 0.20 -9.51 -18.84
C TYR A 176 0.30 -10.36 -17.60
N PHE A 177 -0.36 -9.96 -16.51
CA PHE A 177 -0.43 -10.73 -15.27
C PHE A 177 -0.87 -12.17 -15.54
N HIS A 178 -1.93 -12.37 -16.34
CA HIS A 178 -2.41 -13.71 -16.65
C HIS A 178 -1.47 -14.56 -17.52
N ARG A 179 -0.66 -13.93 -18.39
CA ARG A 179 0.34 -14.66 -19.19
C ARG A 179 1.57 -15.03 -18.37
N LEU A 180 1.96 -14.16 -17.44
CA LEU A 180 3.06 -14.38 -16.52
C LEU A 180 2.71 -15.45 -15.46
N ASP A 181 1.44 -15.51 -15.03
CA ASP A 181 0.89 -16.53 -14.13
C ASP A 181 0.76 -17.89 -14.86
N ARG A 182 1.86 -18.63 -14.88
CA ARG A 182 2.00 -19.88 -15.65
C ARG A 182 1.31 -21.03 -14.95
N ASN A 183 1.33 -21.03 -13.63
CA ASN A 183 0.71 -22.08 -12.82
C ASN A 183 -0.80 -21.84 -12.58
N ARG A 184 -1.32 -20.65 -12.93
CA ARG A 184 -2.71 -20.20 -12.82
C ARG A 184 -3.22 -20.11 -11.38
N ASP A 185 -2.34 -19.83 -10.43
CA ASP A 185 -2.68 -19.65 -9.02
C ASP A 185 -3.16 -18.22 -8.69
N ARG A 186 -3.20 -17.33 -9.69
CA ARG A 186 -3.60 -15.91 -9.62
C ARG A 186 -2.61 -15.04 -8.85
N ARG A 187 -1.37 -15.48 -8.73
CA ARG A 187 -0.25 -14.76 -8.12
C ARG A 187 0.98 -14.95 -9.02
N LEU A 188 1.98 -14.09 -8.87
CA LEU A 188 3.26 -14.27 -9.54
C LEU A 188 4.33 -14.60 -8.51
N SER A 189 4.97 -15.74 -8.69
CA SER A 189 6.16 -16.12 -7.93
C SER A 189 7.41 -15.44 -8.51
N PRO A 190 8.52 -15.38 -7.74
CA PRO A 190 9.80 -14.86 -8.26
C PRO A 190 10.34 -15.59 -9.50
N ASN A 191 9.87 -16.81 -9.76
CA ASN A 191 10.23 -17.59 -10.95
C ASN A 191 9.39 -17.22 -12.19
N GLU A 192 8.25 -16.57 -12.00
CA GLU A 192 7.35 -16.13 -13.07
C GLU A 192 7.61 -14.68 -13.46
N PHE A 193 7.87 -13.83 -12.47
CA PHE A 193 8.18 -12.42 -12.69
C PHE A 193 9.05 -11.88 -11.57
N GLU A 194 10.06 -11.08 -11.91
CA GLU A 194 10.92 -10.44 -10.92
C GLU A 194 10.23 -9.20 -10.32
N PHE A 195 10.20 -9.11 -8.99
CA PHE A 195 9.62 -7.98 -8.27
C PHE A 195 10.47 -7.62 -7.06
N ASN A 196 10.26 -6.41 -6.54
CA ASN A 196 10.92 -5.94 -5.32
C ASN A 196 10.05 -6.28 -4.10
N GLU A 197 10.68 -6.46 -2.95
CA GLU A 197 9.96 -6.58 -1.67
C GLU A 197 9.85 -5.21 -1.02
N ALA A 198 8.69 -4.90 -0.41
CA ALA A 198 8.52 -3.65 0.32
C ALA A 198 9.47 -3.55 1.52
N LYS A 199 9.99 -2.35 1.78
CA LYS A 199 10.74 -2.08 3.01
C LYS A 199 9.84 -2.31 4.23
N PRO A 200 10.37 -2.88 5.33
CA PRO A 200 9.58 -3.10 6.53
C PRO A 200 9.11 -1.76 7.09
N ASN A 201 7.90 -1.74 7.66
CA ASN A 201 7.39 -0.56 8.35
C ASN A 201 8.31 -0.19 9.52
N ALA A 202 8.35 1.09 9.85
CA ALA A 202 9.15 1.58 10.96
C ALA A 202 8.33 2.44 11.91
N VAL A 203 8.57 2.30 13.21
CA VAL A 203 8.17 3.32 14.17
C VAL A 203 9.19 4.44 14.11
N ARG A 204 8.72 5.66 13.80
CA ARG A 204 9.55 6.85 13.70
C ARG A 204 9.08 7.91 14.68
N MET A 205 10.03 8.70 15.15
CA MET A 205 9.78 9.97 15.81
C MET A 205 10.31 11.08 14.91
N GLU A 206 9.47 12.04 14.60
CA GLU A 206 9.81 13.19 13.77
C GLU A 206 9.72 14.47 14.59
N SER A 207 10.63 15.41 14.32
CA SER A 207 10.53 16.75 14.89
C SER A 207 9.34 17.50 14.33
N VAL A 208 8.86 18.50 15.07
CA VAL A 208 7.72 19.34 14.66
C VAL A 208 7.98 20.05 13.33
N ASP A 209 9.24 20.34 13.00
CA ASP A 209 9.65 20.95 11.73
C ASP A 209 9.92 19.94 10.60
N GLY A 210 9.77 18.63 10.87
CA GLY A 210 9.99 17.54 9.91
C GLY A 210 11.44 17.31 9.48
N LYS A 211 12.41 18.05 10.04
CA LYS A 211 13.82 18.00 9.58
C LYS A 211 14.63 16.89 10.20
N SER A 212 14.23 16.41 11.37
CA SER A 212 14.93 15.35 12.09
C SER A 212 14.01 14.16 12.30
N THR A 213 14.50 12.99 11.91
CA THR A 213 13.76 11.73 11.98
C THR A 213 14.62 10.70 12.71
N LEU A 214 14.07 10.12 13.77
CA LEU A 214 14.65 9.00 14.48
C LEU A 214 13.85 7.74 14.17
N VAL A 215 14.51 6.71 13.64
CA VAL A 215 13.93 5.37 13.51
C VAL A 215 14.05 4.67 14.86
N ILE A 216 12.93 4.42 15.51
CA ILE A 216 12.88 3.74 16.81
C ILE A 216 12.91 2.22 16.62
N PHE A 217 12.15 1.71 15.65
CA PHE A 217 12.10 0.28 15.37
C PHE A 217 11.85 0.05 13.88
N GLN A 218 12.59 -0.87 13.29
CA GLN A 218 12.41 -1.39 11.94
C GLN A 218 13.09 -2.76 11.86
N ASP A 219 12.38 -3.81 11.46
CA ASP A 219 12.88 -5.19 11.51
C ASP A 219 12.28 -6.02 10.38
N GLU A 220 13.12 -6.72 9.61
CA GLU A 220 12.70 -7.58 8.49
C GLU A 220 11.84 -8.78 8.92
N LYS A 221 12.07 -9.31 10.12
CA LYS A 221 11.26 -10.42 10.67
C LYS A 221 9.87 -9.95 11.07
N PHE A 222 9.70 -8.65 11.33
CA PHE A 222 8.44 -8.05 11.74
C PHE A 222 8.10 -6.83 10.88
N PRO A 223 7.79 -7.05 9.59
CA PRO A 223 7.65 -5.96 8.64
C PRO A 223 6.39 -5.12 8.86
N VAL A 224 5.37 -5.66 9.54
CA VAL A 224 4.11 -4.97 9.80
C VAL A 224 4.06 -4.55 11.26
N LEU A 225 3.79 -3.27 11.50
CA LEU A 225 3.74 -2.65 12.82
C LEU A 225 2.36 -2.03 13.05
N GLY A 226 1.91 -2.09 14.29
CA GLY A 226 0.72 -1.40 14.74
C GLY A 226 0.98 0.01 15.23
N LEU A 227 -0.10 0.77 15.40
CA LEU A 227 -0.04 2.07 16.04
C LEU A 227 0.60 1.97 17.44
N PRO A 228 1.63 2.77 17.73
CA PRO A 228 2.20 2.85 19.06
C PRO A 228 1.28 3.62 20.01
N ASP A 229 1.30 3.25 21.28
CA ASP A 229 0.67 3.97 22.37
C ASP A 229 1.75 4.36 23.39
N VAL A 230 1.91 5.66 23.62
CA VAL A 230 2.92 6.20 24.53
C VAL A 230 2.34 6.26 25.94
N ALA A 231 3.07 5.75 26.91
CA ALA A 231 2.67 5.80 28.31
C ALA A 231 2.52 7.26 28.78
N ALA A 232 1.62 7.52 29.73
CA ALA A 232 1.33 8.89 30.21
C ALA A 232 2.56 9.63 30.76
N ASN A 233 3.57 8.91 31.24
CA ASN A 233 4.84 9.48 31.70
C ASN A 233 5.81 9.90 30.57
N GLY A 234 5.50 9.58 29.31
CA GLY A 234 6.31 9.94 28.14
C GLY A 234 7.66 9.22 28.06
N THR A 235 7.87 8.11 28.78
CA THR A 235 9.18 7.41 28.82
C THR A 235 9.20 6.12 28.02
N ARG A 236 8.04 5.50 27.82
CA ARG A 236 7.88 4.17 27.23
C ARG A 236 6.70 4.15 26.28
N MET A 237 6.72 3.22 25.33
CA MET A 237 5.62 2.98 24.41
C MET A 237 5.36 1.50 24.22
N LEU A 238 4.11 1.17 23.91
CA LEU A 238 3.70 -0.15 23.44
C LEU A 238 3.37 -0.07 21.97
N PHE A 239 3.74 -1.09 21.23
CA PHE A 239 3.19 -1.33 19.90
C PHE A 239 3.13 -2.83 19.67
N HIS A 240 2.38 -3.24 18.66
CA HIS A 240 2.44 -4.62 18.21
C HIS A 240 3.22 -4.72 16.90
N ARG A 241 3.86 -5.86 16.71
CA ARG A 241 4.64 -6.20 15.53
C ARG A 241 4.16 -7.56 15.02
N ILE A 242 4.08 -7.73 13.71
CA ILE A 242 3.54 -8.92 13.07
C ILE A 242 4.61 -9.50 12.15
N SER A 243 4.90 -10.79 12.34
CA SER A 243 5.77 -11.55 11.46
C SER A 243 4.97 -12.26 10.38
N ASN A 244 5.59 -12.42 9.21
CA ASN A 244 5.08 -13.29 8.16
C ASN A 244 5.33 -14.77 8.46
N ASP A 245 6.20 -15.11 9.43
CA ASP A 245 6.31 -16.46 9.97
C ASP A 245 5.08 -16.79 10.83
N PRO A 246 4.24 -17.77 10.43
CA PRO A 246 3.05 -18.15 11.18
C PRO A 246 3.34 -18.64 12.60
N LYS A 247 4.58 -19.12 12.87
CA LYS A 247 5.00 -19.58 14.20
C LYS A 247 5.21 -18.42 15.19
N LEU A 248 5.64 -17.26 14.70
CA LEU A 248 5.85 -16.07 15.51
C LEU A 248 4.55 -15.27 15.65
N GLY A 249 3.81 -15.10 14.56
CA GLY A 249 2.56 -14.36 14.53
C GLY A 249 2.70 -12.91 15.00
N SER A 250 1.75 -12.44 15.80
CA SER A 250 1.73 -11.06 16.32
C SER A 250 2.14 -10.97 17.78
N GLN A 251 3.06 -10.05 18.07
CA GLN A 251 3.61 -9.82 19.39
C GLN A 251 3.39 -8.37 19.82
N ILE A 252 3.14 -8.16 21.10
CA ILE A 252 3.14 -6.85 21.75
C ILE A 252 4.50 -6.65 22.40
N VAL A 253 5.12 -5.51 22.13
CA VAL A 253 6.43 -5.14 22.65
C VAL A 253 6.36 -3.82 23.41
N LEU A 254 7.18 -3.74 24.45
CA LEU A 254 7.47 -2.53 25.21
C LEU A 254 8.80 -1.97 24.73
N SER A 255 8.81 -0.69 24.37
CA SER A 255 10.01 0.02 23.98
C SER A 255 10.21 1.30 24.78
N ASP A 256 11.46 1.72 24.95
CA ASP A 256 11.74 3.13 25.21
C ASP A 256 11.51 3.96 23.95
N LEU A 257 11.48 5.29 24.08
CA LEU A 257 11.25 6.18 22.93
C LEU A 257 12.46 6.34 22.00
N LYS A 258 13.60 5.69 22.32
CA LYS A 258 14.82 5.72 21.52
C LYS A 258 15.10 4.41 20.79
N GLY A 259 14.36 3.34 21.10
CA GLY A 259 14.57 2.00 20.52
C GLY A 259 15.74 1.24 21.12
N GLN A 260 16.30 1.72 22.23
CA GLN A 260 17.46 1.09 22.88
C GLN A 260 17.06 -0.13 23.69
N VAL A 261 15.81 -0.19 24.15
CA VAL A 261 15.27 -1.31 24.91
C VAL A 261 13.98 -1.76 24.25
N ILE A 262 13.92 -3.01 23.81
CA ILE A 262 12.71 -3.63 23.25
C ILE A 262 12.47 -4.96 23.97
N THR A 263 11.36 -5.05 24.69
CA THR A 263 10.97 -6.23 25.46
C THR A 263 9.68 -6.81 24.91
N GLU A 264 9.69 -8.09 24.55
CA GLU A 264 8.46 -8.82 24.20
C GLU A 264 7.62 -9.05 25.47
N LEU A 265 6.35 -8.67 25.42
CA LEU A 265 5.42 -8.84 26.55
C LEU A 265 4.53 -10.07 26.38
N CYS A 266 3.80 -10.16 25.28
CA CYS A 266 2.88 -11.27 25.01
C CYS A 266 2.42 -11.31 23.55
N SER A 267 1.77 -12.40 23.14
CA SER A 267 1.04 -12.46 21.88
C SER A 267 -0.21 -11.58 21.90
N GLY A 268 -0.41 -10.78 20.85
CA GLY A 268 -1.58 -9.91 20.73
C GLY A 268 -1.39 -8.76 19.74
N LYS A 269 -2.40 -7.91 19.62
CA LYS A 269 -2.44 -6.72 18.76
C LYS A 269 -3.12 -5.55 19.47
N GLN A 270 -2.89 -4.36 18.92
CA GLN A 270 -3.55 -3.10 19.30
C GLN A 270 -3.50 -2.82 20.81
N PRO A 271 -2.29 -2.74 21.41
CA PRO A 271 -2.15 -2.44 22.82
C PRO A 271 -2.58 -1.00 23.13
N SER A 272 -3.10 -0.75 24.33
CA SER A 272 -3.29 0.60 24.86
C SER A 272 -3.07 0.66 26.37
N TRP A 273 -2.36 1.69 26.83
CA TRP A 273 -1.99 1.91 28.22
C TRP A 273 -3.16 2.33 29.10
N SER A 274 -3.15 1.88 30.35
CA SER A 274 -3.90 2.53 31.43
C SER A 274 -3.31 3.91 31.74
N ALA A 275 -4.12 4.79 32.34
CA ALA A 275 -3.71 6.17 32.65
C ALA A 275 -2.47 6.26 33.56
N ASP A 276 -2.26 5.27 34.43
CA ASP A 276 -1.12 5.16 35.35
C ASP A 276 0.04 4.30 34.80
N ALA A 277 -0.10 3.77 33.57
CA ALA A 277 0.84 2.85 32.93
C ALA A 277 1.18 1.58 33.75
N SER A 278 0.30 1.17 34.67
CA SER A 278 0.46 -0.08 35.44
C SER A 278 -0.12 -1.29 34.71
N GLN A 279 -0.99 -1.07 33.74
CA GLN A 279 -1.67 -2.09 32.95
C GLN A 279 -1.77 -1.67 31.48
N PHE A 280 -2.03 -2.63 30.61
CA PHE A 280 -2.44 -2.35 29.24
C PHE A 280 -3.57 -3.27 28.82
N VAL A 281 -4.36 -2.81 27.86
CA VAL A 281 -5.38 -3.62 27.19
C VAL A 281 -4.89 -4.03 25.81
N CYS A 282 -5.25 -5.23 25.35
CA CYS A 282 -4.92 -5.69 24.00
C CYS A 282 -5.95 -6.68 23.45
N ALA A 283 -5.94 -6.87 22.13
CA ALA A 283 -6.69 -7.95 21.48
C ALA A 283 -5.78 -9.18 21.32
N ARG A 284 -6.24 -10.34 21.78
CA ARG A 284 -5.53 -11.63 21.68
C ARG A 284 -6.38 -12.65 20.96
N THR A 285 -5.75 -13.47 20.14
CA THR A 285 -6.42 -14.62 19.52
C THR A 285 -6.25 -15.84 20.43
N VAL A 286 -7.37 -16.41 20.90
CA VAL A 286 -7.41 -17.59 21.78
C VAL A 286 -8.22 -18.68 21.08
N GLY A 287 -7.57 -19.79 20.69
CA GLY A 287 -8.19 -20.91 19.96
C GLY A 287 -8.17 -20.77 18.42
N GLU A 288 -8.68 -21.78 17.71
CA GLU A 288 -8.83 -21.79 16.24
C GLU A 288 -10.20 -21.23 15.79
N GLY A 289 -10.21 -20.42 14.72
CA GLY A 289 -11.44 -19.93 14.06
C GLY A 289 -11.88 -18.47 14.37
N ASN A 290 -12.98 -18.03 13.73
CA ASN A 290 -13.50 -16.65 13.77
C ASN A 290 -14.08 -16.21 15.14
N ALA A 291 -14.21 -17.13 16.12
CA ALA A 291 -14.64 -16.82 17.49
C ALA A 291 -13.48 -16.33 18.40
N GLY A 292 -12.25 -16.22 17.86
CA GLY A 292 -11.01 -16.23 18.63
C GLY A 292 -10.51 -14.90 19.19
N LYS A 293 -11.03 -13.73 18.79
CA LYS A 293 -10.49 -12.44 19.27
C LYS A 293 -11.11 -12.02 20.61
N GLN A 294 -10.30 -12.05 21.66
CA GLN A 294 -10.66 -11.63 23.01
C GLN A 294 -9.89 -10.38 23.42
N ILE A 295 -10.54 -9.52 24.20
CA ILE A 295 -9.92 -8.36 24.82
C ILE A 295 -9.37 -8.75 26.18
N TRP A 296 -8.10 -8.48 26.41
CA TRP A 296 -7.39 -8.83 27.63
C TRP A 296 -6.83 -7.58 28.29
N VAL A 297 -7.02 -7.48 29.60
CA VAL A 297 -6.31 -6.52 30.46
C VAL A 297 -5.14 -7.24 31.11
N MET A 298 -3.94 -6.73 30.86
CA MET A 298 -2.65 -7.32 31.21
C MET A 298 -1.89 -6.37 32.14
N ALA A 299 -1.02 -6.89 33.00
CA ALA A 299 -0.08 -6.06 33.75
C ALA A 299 0.97 -5.45 32.81
N ALA A 300 1.59 -4.32 33.20
CA ALA A 300 2.58 -3.61 32.38
C ALA A 300 3.81 -4.43 31.98
N ASP A 301 4.14 -5.48 32.74
CA ASP A 301 5.24 -6.41 32.44
C ASP A 301 4.82 -7.56 31.50
N GLY A 302 3.57 -7.56 31.03
CA GLY A 302 2.99 -8.59 30.17
C GLY A 302 2.57 -9.87 30.90
N ARG A 303 2.74 -9.94 32.22
CA ARG A 303 2.47 -11.15 33.00
C ARG A 303 1.11 -11.09 33.67
N GLY A 304 0.41 -12.23 33.63
CA GLY A 304 -0.95 -12.32 34.13
C GLY A 304 -1.92 -11.44 33.33
N GLY A 305 -3.20 -11.56 33.65
CA GLY A 305 -4.24 -10.80 32.96
C GLY A 305 -5.53 -11.60 32.88
N ASN A 306 -6.61 -10.91 32.53
CA ASN A 306 -7.93 -11.53 32.39
C ASN A 306 -8.60 -11.05 31.11
N SER A 307 -9.33 -11.96 30.48
CA SER A 307 -10.23 -11.64 29.38
C SER A 307 -11.44 -10.87 29.91
N ILE A 308 -11.77 -9.75 29.28
CA ILE A 308 -12.96 -8.92 29.60
C ILE A 308 -14.09 -9.12 28.59
N GLY A 309 -13.89 -9.99 27.58
CA GLY A 309 -14.89 -10.37 26.59
C GLY A 309 -14.32 -10.50 25.18
N GLN A 310 -15.18 -10.90 24.24
CA GLN A 310 -14.84 -10.90 22.81
C GLN A 310 -14.87 -9.47 22.24
N GLY A 311 -13.95 -9.19 21.32
CA GLY A 311 -13.89 -7.91 20.63
C GLY A 311 -12.56 -7.62 19.96
N THR A 312 -12.42 -6.41 19.42
CA THR A 312 -11.21 -5.90 18.75
C THR A 312 -10.94 -4.43 19.05
N SER A 313 -9.73 -3.97 18.72
CA SER A 313 -9.29 -2.57 18.82
C SER A 313 -9.57 -1.91 20.18
N PRO A 314 -9.17 -2.51 21.30
CA PRO A 314 -9.46 -1.94 22.61
C PRO A 314 -8.63 -0.70 22.87
N ARG A 315 -9.21 0.30 23.53
CA ARG A 315 -8.53 1.53 23.96
C ARG A 315 -8.97 1.93 25.35
N TRP A 316 -8.00 2.21 26.21
CA TRP A 316 -8.25 2.79 27.51
C TRP A 316 -8.66 4.26 27.37
N SER A 317 -9.62 4.69 28.18
CA SER A 317 -9.91 6.10 28.35
C SER A 317 -8.75 6.82 29.06
N PRO A 318 -8.48 8.09 28.72
CA PRO A 318 -7.44 8.87 29.39
C PRO A 318 -7.59 8.97 30.91
N ASP A 319 -8.82 8.88 31.44
CA ASP A 319 -9.09 8.86 32.88
C ASP A 319 -8.89 7.50 33.56
N GLY A 320 -8.59 6.45 32.79
CA GLY A 320 -8.32 5.11 33.31
C GLY A 320 -9.56 4.29 33.70
N LYS A 321 -10.77 4.82 33.57
CA LYS A 321 -11.99 4.18 34.12
C LYS A 321 -12.76 3.30 33.15
N THR A 322 -12.52 3.49 31.86
CA THR A 322 -13.30 2.84 30.81
C THR A 322 -12.39 2.28 29.72
N ILE A 323 -12.73 1.10 29.21
CA ILE A 323 -12.12 0.55 27.99
C ILE A 323 -13.19 0.52 26.91
N ALA A 324 -12.93 1.16 25.77
CA ALA A 324 -13.78 1.06 24.58
C ALA A 324 -13.21 0.01 23.62
N PHE A 325 -14.07 -0.79 23.00
CA PHE A 325 -13.67 -1.76 21.99
C PHE A 325 -14.83 -2.07 21.03
N PHE A 326 -14.50 -2.64 19.88
CA PHE A 326 -15.52 -3.09 18.92
C PHE A 326 -15.95 -4.52 19.21
N ARG A 327 -17.25 -4.77 19.09
CA ARG A 327 -17.84 -6.11 19.13
C ARG A 327 -19.06 -6.15 18.23
N ASP A 328 -19.13 -7.15 17.34
CA ASP A 328 -20.23 -7.35 16.39
C ASP A 328 -20.53 -6.09 15.54
N ASN A 329 -19.47 -5.38 15.15
CA ASN A 329 -19.57 -4.10 14.44
C ASN A 329 -20.38 -3.03 15.21
N GLY A 330 -20.42 -3.11 16.55
CA GLY A 330 -20.86 -2.07 17.46
C GLY A 330 -19.75 -1.67 18.44
N ILE A 331 -20.02 -0.67 19.29
CA ILE A 331 -19.08 -0.15 20.30
C ILE A 331 -19.53 -0.57 21.69
N VAL A 332 -18.60 -1.17 22.45
CA VAL A 332 -18.81 -1.60 23.83
C VAL A 332 -17.86 -0.82 24.74
N LEU A 333 -18.35 -0.49 25.94
CA LEU A 333 -17.58 0.12 27.01
C LEU A 333 -17.51 -0.86 28.18
N TYR A 334 -16.30 -1.08 28.69
CA TYR A 334 -16.05 -1.85 29.90
C TYR A 334 -15.65 -0.90 31.03
N ASP A 335 -16.36 -0.97 32.15
CA ASP A 335 -16.08 -0.25 33.38
C ASP A 335 -15.03 -1.04 34.19
N THR A 336 -13.87 -0.45 34.41
CA THR A 336 -12.72 -1.14 35.03
C THR A 336 -12.90 -1.37 36.53
N GLU A 337 -13.68 -0.53 37.21
CA GLU A 337 -13.95 -0.65 38.65
C GLU A 337 -15.04 -1.69 38.90
N LYS A 338 -16.16 -1.60 38.16
CA LYS A 338 -17.30 -2.52 38.31
C LYS A 338 -17.08 -3.86 37.63
N LYS A 339 -16.14 -3.93 36.70
CA LYS A 339 -15.85 -5.10 35.85
C LYS A 339 -17.05 -5.53 35.00
N GLU A 340 -17.80 -4.55 34.50
CA GLU A 340 -19.02 -4.77 33.72
C GLU A 340 -18.91 -4.13 32.34
N SER A 341 -19.47 -4.80 31.33
CA SER A 341 -19.57 -4.27 29.97
C SER A 341 -20.96 -3.70 29.69
N ARG A 342 -21.03 -2.58 28.98
CA ARG A 342 -22.28 -2.03 28.40
C ARG A 342 -22.08 -1.68 26.93
N VAL A 343 -23.11 -1.91 26.11
CA VAL A 343 -23.11 -1.48 24.72
C VAL A 343 -23.33 0.05 24.68
N LEU A 344 -22.44 0.77 24.02
CA LEU A 344 -22.60 2.20 23.74
C LEU A 344 -23.37 2.40 22.44
N VAL A 345 -22.95 1.71 21.38
CA VAL A 345 -23.58 1.74 20.06
C VAL A 345 -23.80 0.31 19.59
N PRO A 346 -25.05 -0.19 19.49
CA PRO A 346 -25.33 -1.50 18.92
C PRO A 346 -25.18 -1.48 17.40
N ARG A 347 -24.99 -2.65 16.77
CA ARG A 347 -24.86 -2.81 15.31
C ARG A 347 -26.01 -2.19 14.52
N GLU A 348 -27.20 -2.31 15.06
CA GLU A 348 -28.48 -1.84 14.50
C GLU A 348 -28.70 -0.35 14.78
N GLY A 349 -27.88 0.23 15.66
CA GLY A 349 -27.92 1.65 16.04
C GLY A 349 -27.20 2.57 15.07
N HIS A 350 -26.62 2.04 13.99
CA HIS A 350 -25.94 2.85 12.96
C HIS A 350 -26.05 2.27 11.55
N ARG A 351 -25.76 3.15 10.60
CA ARG A 351 -25.91 2.97 9.15
C ARG A 351 -24.64 2.48 8.42
N TYR A 352 -23.62 2.08 9.19
CA TYR A 352 -22.30 1.74 8.65
C TYR A 352 -22.18 0.24 8.40
N THR A 353 -21.55 -0.12 7.28
CA THR A 353 -21.27 -1.52 6.95
C THR A 353 -20.14 -2.06 7.81
N SER A 354 -19.16 -1.21 8.16
CA SER A 354 -18.06 -1.51 9.06
C SER A 354 -17.65 -0.27 9.85
N LEU A 355 -17.44 -0.44 11.15
CA LEU A 355 -16.66 0.47 11.98
C LEU A 355 -15.21 0.00 11.86
N GLY A 356 -14.31 0.89 11.44
CA GLY A 356 -12.93 0.54 11.13
C GLY A 356 -12.11 0.14 12.36
N ASP A 357 -10.81 -0.07 12.17
CA ASP A 357 -9.97 -0.66 13.22
C ASP A 357 -9.33 0.36 14.17
N GLY A 358 -9.52 1.66 13.90
CA GLY A 358 -8.96 2.78 14.67
C GLY A 358 -10.04 3.50 15.47
N LEU A 359 -10.05 3.26 16.78
CA LEU A 359 -10.83 4.01 17.76
C LEU A 359 -9.86 4.82 18.61
N VAL A 360 -10.21 6.06 18.94
CA VAL A 360 -9.43 6.93 19.83
C VAL A 360 -10.34 7.72 20.77
N TRP A 361 -9.89 7.91 22.00
CA TRP A 361 -10.59 8.73 22.99
C TRP A 361 -10.21 10.20 22.85
N ALA A 362 -11.18 11.09 23.04
CA ALA A 362 -10.88 12.47 23.34
C ALA A 362 -10.20 12.58 24.72
N PRO A 363 -9.30 13.56 24.93
CA PRO A 363 -8.60 13.75 26.20
C PRO A 363 -9.53 13.88 27.42
N ASP A 364 -10.76 14.37 27.21
CA ASP A 364 -11.78 14.54 28.25
C ASP A 364 -12.48 13.23 28.68
N SER A 365 -12.15 12.08 28.06
CA SER A 365 -12.79 10.77 28.25
C SER A 365 -14.31 10.75 28.00
N LYS A 366 -14.86 11.76 27.30
CA LYS A 366 -16.31 11.89 27.05
C LYS A 366 -16.68 11.67 25.59
N ARG A 367 -15.72 11.54 24.69
CA ARG A 367 -15.94 11.34 23.26
C ARG A 367 -14.99 10.30 22.70
N LEU A 368 -15.45 9.65 21.64
CA LEU A 368 -14.70 8.71 20.82
C LEU A 368 -14.67 9.21 19.39
N ALA A 369 -13.55 9.08 18.71
CA ALA A 369 -13.44 9.26 17.27
C ALA A 369 -13.08 7.93 16.59
N LEU A 370 -13.70 7.66 15.45
CA LEU A 370 -13.45 6.48 14.64
C LEU A 370 -13.69 6.74 13.16
N LEU A 371 -13.06 5.95 12.30
CA LEU A 371 -13.43 5.87 10.89
C LEU A 371 -14.55 4.84 10.71
N ALA A 372 -15.60 5.22 9.99
CA ALA A 372 -16.73 4.36 9.70
C ALA A 372 -16.98 4.29 8.20
N THR A 373 -17.13 3.08 7.68
CA THR A 373 -17.19 2.80 6.25
C THR A 373 -18.61 2.47 5.80
N ARG A 374 -18.92 2.95 4.60
CA ARG A 374 -20.08 2.65 3.77
C ARG A 374 -19.59 2.08 2.45
N PRO A 375 -20.46 1.46 1.62
CA PRO A 375 -20.04 0.80 0.39
C PRO A 375 -19.14 1.64 -0.53
N ASN A 376 -19.33 2.97 -0.54
CA ASN A 376 -18.66 3.86 -1.49
C ASN A 376 -17.73 4.89 -0.83
N PHE A 377 -17.69 5.00 0.50
CA PHE A 377 -16.85 6.00 1.19
C PHE A 377 -16.65 5.67 2.67
N THR A 378 -15.63 6.30 3.27
CA THR A 378 -15.35 6.27 4.71
C THR A 378 -15.46 7.68 5.27
N GLU A 379 -16.10 7.84 6.42
CA GLU A 379 -16.24 9.13 7.13
C GLU A 379 -15.70 9.05 8.56
N LEU A 380 -15.24 10.19 9.09
CA LEU A 380 -14.84 10.32 10.49
C LEU A 380 -16.07 10.59 11.35
N VAL A 381 -16.28 9.78 12.38
CA VAL A 381 -17.45 9.85 13.27
C VAL A 381 -16.98 10.13 14.69
N ILE A 382 -17.64 11.09 15.34
CA ILE A 382 -17.46 11.37 16.77
C ILE A 382 -18.69 10.86 17.53
N VAL A 383 -18.46 10.05 18.56
CA VAL A 383 -19.51 9.46 19.40
C VAL A 383 -19.37 9.99 20.83
N SER A 384 -20.46 10.52 21.37
CA SER A 384 -20.54 10.96 22.76
C SER A 384 -20.66 9.78 23.71
N VAL A 385 -19.89 9.80 24.79
CA VAL A 385 -19.91 8.80 25.86
C VAL A 385 -20.64 9.40 27.07
N PRO A 386 -21.89 8.99 27.34
CA PRO A 386 -22.65 9.55 28.45
C PRO A 386 -22.09 9.04 29.79
N SER A 387 -22.03 9.94 30.77
CA SER A 387 -21.54 9.71 32.13
C SER A 387 -22.47 8.83 32.99
N LYS A 388 -23.70 8.62 32.55
CA LYS A 388 -24.64 7.63 33.09
C LYS A 388 -25.18 6.79 31.95
N ALA A 389 -25.44 5.51 32.19
CA ALA A 389 -26.28 4.72 31.30
C ALA A 389 -27.65 5.40 31.27
N GLY A 390 -27.91 6.20 30.23
CA GLY A 390 -29.25 6.71 29.98
C GLY A 390 -30.21 5.54 29.82
N PRO A 391 -31.51 5.72 30.12
CA PRO A 391 -32.50 4.70 29.82
C PRO A 391 -32.37 4.29 28.35
N LYS A 392 -32.43 2.97 28.09
CA LYS A 392 -32.27 2.39 26.74
C LYS A 392 -33.10 3.20 25.72
N GLY A 393 -32.44 3.81 24.73
CA GLY A 393 -33.11 4.31 23.52
C GLY A 393 -33.09 5.81 23.23
N GLN A 394 -32.06 6.58 23.58
CA GLN A 394 -31.84 7.88 22.95
C GLN A 394 -30.49 7.97 22.27
N VAL A 395 -30.51 7.82 20.95
CA VAL A 395 -29.46 8.27 20.05
C VAL A 395 -29.60 9.79 19.93
N THR A 396 -28.79 10.55 20.64
CA THR A 396 -28.61 11.98 20.36
C THR A 396 -27.57 12.13 19.26
N THR A 397 -28.01 12.09 18.00
CA THR A 397 -27.26 12.71 16.91
C THR A 397 -27.45 14.23 17.03
N SER A 398 -26.54 14.90 17.72
CA SER A 398 -26.37 16.34 17.54
C SER A 398 -25.61 16.55 16.23
N ALA A 399 -26.34 16.71 15.14
CA ALA A 399 -25.84 17.40 13.96
C ALA A 399 -25.92 18.90 14.29
N GLU A 400 -24.82 19.49 14.75
CA GLU A 400 -24.65 20.94 14.67
C GLU A 400 -23.67 21.23 13.54
N ASN A 401 -24.25 21.76 12.45
CA ASN A 401 -23.58 22.41 11.35
C ASN A 401 -22.76 23.60 11.87
N VAL A 402 -21.48 23.69 11.49
CA VAL A 402 -20.86 24.86 10.84
C VAL A 402 -19.80 24.34 9.89
#